data_AF-A0A6L8UJQ1-F1
#
_entry.id   AF-A0A6L8UJQ1-F1
#
_cell.length_a   1.000
_cell.length_b   1.000
_cell.length_c   1.000
_cell.angle_alpha   90.00
_cell.angle_beta   90.00
_cell.angle_gamma   90.00
#
_symmetry.space_group_name_H-M   'P 1'
#
loop_
_entity.id
_entity.type
_entity.pdbx_description
1 polymer ?
#
loop_
_entity_poly.entity_id
_entity_poly.type
_entity_poly.pdbx_seq_one_letter_code
_entity_poly.pdbx_strand_id
1 'polypeptide(L)'
;MNVLSGKRIFALVFVMGLAFSVVSGQGNKKYVRNPEKELFGKSLNNKRPKIKEPGSVVRAKKKQEKARKRKEKEYAEYIKRNRARSLEIQTPEVRTRMKQNIKEADTNFNNKRKKVEKESRAAARKYKK
;
A
#
# COMPACT_ATOMS: atom_id res chain seq x y z
N MET A 1 -28.45 48.19 10.97
CA MET A 1 -28.57 46.77 10.56
C MET A 1 -28.48 46.72 9.04
N ASN A 2 -27.34 46.33 8.50
CA ASN A 2 -27.07 46.33 7.06
C ASN A 2 -27.81 45.17 6.40
N VAL A 3 -28.98 45.46 5.86
CA VAL A 3 -29.77 44.50 5.10
C VAL A 3 -28.94 44.08 3.89
N LEU A 4 -28.47 42.83 3.86
CA LEU A 4 -27.74 42.31 2.72
C LEU A 4 -28.62 42.47 1.48
N SER A 5 -28.13 43.24 0.50
CA SER A 5 -28.85 43.46 -0.75
C SER A 5 -29.11 42.12 -1.45
N GLY A 6 -30.29 41.95 -2.07
CA GLY A 6 -30.68 40.69 -2.70
C GLY A 6 -29.66 40.16 -3.71
N LYS A 7 -28.89 41.05 -4.35
CA LYS A 7 -27.75 40.69 -5.22
C LYS A 7 -26.64 39.92 -4.49
N ARG A 8 -26.34 40.28 -3.24
CA ARG A 8 -25.33 39.60 -2.40
C ARG A 8 -25.83 38.26 -1.91
N ILE A 9 -27.12 38.15 -1.59
CA ILE A 9 -27.75 36.88 -1.20
C ILE A 9 -27.76 35.93 -2.40
N PHE A 10 -28.14 36.41 -3.58
CA PHE A 10 -28.12 35.62 -4.81
C PHE A 10 -26.71 35.13 -5.16
N ALA A 11 -25.70 35.99 -5.07
CA ALA A 11 -24.30 35.61 -5.30
C ALA A 11 -23.83 34.53 -4.33
N LEU A 12 -24.20 34.63 -3.04
CA LEU A 12 -23.88 33.62 -2.03
C LEU A 12 -24.53 32.26 -2.35
N VAL A 13 -25.83 32.25 -2.69
CA VAL A 13 -26.55 31.02 -3.04
C VAL A 13 -25.98 30.39 -4.31
N PHE A 14 -25.64 31.20 -5.31
CA PHE A 14 -25.05 30.72 -6.56
C PHE A 14 -23.68 30.06 -6.33
N VAL A 15 -22.80 30.68 -5.54
CA VAL A 15 -21.50 30.11 -5.16
C VAL A 15 -21.69 28.82 -4.34
N MET A 16 -22.66 28.78 -3.43
CA MET A 16 -22.97 27.57 -2.66
C MET A 16 -23.47 26.43 -3.55
N GLY A 17 -24.31 26.71 -4.55
CA GLY A 17 -24.80 25.72 -5.52
C GLY A 17 -23.67 25.10 -6.35
N LEU A 18 -22.71 25.92 -6.81
CA LEU A 18 -21.53 25.43 -7.50
C LEU A 18 -20.68 24.53 -6.59
N ALA A 19 -20.48 24.92 -5.32
CA ALA A 19 -19.73 24.10 -4.37
C ALA A 19 -20.39 22.73 -4.10
N PHE A 20 -21.72 22.68 -3.99
CA PHE A 20 -22.45 21.42 -3.82
C PHE A 20 -22.33 20.48 -5.03
N SER A 21 -22.28 21.02 -6.26
CA SER A 21 -22.14 20.21 -7.48
C SER A 21 -20.79 19.47 -7.58
N VAL A 22 -19.72 20.04 -7.01
CA VAL A 22 -18.39 19.42 -7.01
C VAL A 22 -18.29 18.28 -5.99
N VAL A 23 -19.01 18.38 -4.87
CA VAL A 23 -19.00 17.37 -3.81
C VAL A 23 -19.79 16.11 -4.18
N SER A 24 -20.91 16.24 -4.90
CA SER A 24 -21.71 15.08 -5.35
C SER A 24 -21.01 14.25 -6.44
N GLY A 25 -20.12 14.85 -7.22
CA GLY A 25 -19.25 14.14 -8.19
C GLY A 25 -18.15 13.28 -7.55
N GLN A 26 -17.90 13.43 -6.25
CA GLN A 26 -16.97 12.59 -5.48
C GLN A 26 -17.65 11.47 -4.69
N GLY A 27 -18.85 11.05 -5.12
CA GLY A 27 -19.55 9.88 -4.59
C GLY A 27 -18.75 8.58 -4.79
N ASN A 28 -18.13 8.10 -3.71
CA ASN A 28 -17.79 6.70 -3.46
C ASN A 28 -17.08 5.92 -4.60
N LYS A 29 -15.80 6.22 -4.84
CA LYS A 29 -14.87 5.35 -5.61
C LYS A 29 -14.61 3.96 -4.98
N LYS A 30 -15.39 3.53 -3.98
CA LYS A 30 -15.21 2.24 -3.27
C LYS A 30 -16.02 1.09 -3.85
N TYR A 31 -16.97 1.35 -4.75
CA TYR A 31 -17.73 0.31 -5.43
C TYR A 31 -17.99 0.72 -6.88
N VAL A 32 -16.94 0.73 -7.71
CA VAL A 32 -17.16 0.59 -9.15
C VAL A 32 -17.69 -0.83 -9.36
N ARG A 33 -19.02 -1.00 -9.28
CA ARG A 33 -19.67 -2.18 -9.84
C ARG A 33 -19.20 -2.26 -11.28
N ASN A 34 -18.65 -3.42 -11.67
CA ASN A 34 -18.04 -3.62 -12.98
C ASN A 34 -19.02 -3.10 -14.05
N PRO A 35 -18.70 -2.03 -14.81
CA PRO A 35 -19.67 -1.38 -15.71
C PRO A 35 -20.16 -2.35 -16.80
N GLU A 36 -19.36 -3.38 -17.08
CA GLU A 36 -19.73 -4.51 -17.94
C GLU A 36 -20.93 -5.30 -17.43
N LYS A 37 -21.14 -5.41 -16.10
CA LYS A 37 -22.29 -6.12 -15.54
C LYS A 37 -23.60 -5.37 -15.79
N GLU A 38 -23.54 -4.04 -15.85
CA GLU A 38 -24.68 -3.16 -16.05
C GLU A 38 -25.05 -3.08 -17.54
N LEU A 39 -24.05 -3.08 -18.42
CA LEU A 39 -24.24 -3.09 -19.88
C LEU A 39 -24.58 -4.48 -20.46
N PHE A 40 -24.00 -5.56 -19.92
CA PHE A 40 -24.11 -6.90 -20.52
C PHE A 40 -24.87 -7.91 -19.66
N GLY A 41 -25.42 -7.50 -18.50
CA GLY A 41 -26.22 -8.35 -17.60
C GLY A 41 -25.47 -9.50 -16.92
N LYS A 42 -24.27 -9.83 -17.40
CA LYS A 42 -23.36 -10.85 -16.88
C LYS A 42 -21.98 -10.19 -16.78
N SER A 43 -21.27 -10.46 -15.69
CA SER A 43 -19.83 -10.23 -15.67
C SER A 43 -19.26 -11.11 -16.78
N LEU A 44 -18.60 -10.52 -17.77
CA LEU A 44 -17.72 -11.23 -18.69
C LEU A 44 -16.55 -11.76 -17.85
N ASN A 45 -16.82 -12.73 -16.98
CA ASN A 45 -15.83 -13.66 -16.49
C ASN A 45 -15.51 -14.58 -17.66
N ASN A 46 -14.91 -13.98 -18.69
CA ASN A 46 -14.26 -14.66 -19.78
C ASN A 46 -13.18 -15.46 -19.09
N LYS A 47 -13.49 -16.72 -18.80
CA LYS A 47 -12.51 -17.73 -18.42
C LYS A 47 -11.49 -17.70 -19.55
N ARG A 48 -10.41 -16.93 -19.35
CA ARG A 48 -9.31 -16.90 -20.30
C ARG A 48 -8.92 -18.37 -20.47
N PRO A 49 -8.92 -18.92 -21.69
CA PRO A 49 -8.50 -20.30 -21.88
C PRO A 49 -7.11 -20.41 -21.24
N LYS A 50 -6.89 -21.44 -20.43
CA LYS A 50 -5.57 -21.72 -19.87
C LYS A 50 -4.66 -22.12 -21.03
N ILE A 51 -4.07 -21.14 -21.70
CA ILE A 51 -3.08 -21.37 -22.73
C ILE A 51 -1.86 -21.95 -22.02
N LYS A 52 -1.57 -23.23 -22.28
CA LYS A 52 -0.34 -23.86 -21.78
C LYS A 52 0.82 -23.15 -22.44
N GLU A 53 1.67 -22.52 -21.64
CA GLU A 53 2.90 -21.92 -22.15
C GLU A 53 3.79 -23.00 -22.75
N PRO A 54 4.48 -22.71 -23.87
CA PRO A 54 5.41 -23.67 -24.45
C PRO A 54 6.53 -24.01 -23.46
N GLY A 55 6.98 -25.27 -23.49
CA GLY A 55 7.96 -25.79 -22.51
C GLY A 55 9.28 -25.03 -22.50
N SER A 56 9.68 -24.42 -23.63
CA SER A 56 10.85 -23.54 -23.74
C SER A 56 10.72 -22.29 -22.86
N VAL A 57 9.57 -21.62 -22.90
CA VAL A 57 9.28 -20.42 -22.09
C VAL A 57 9.23 -20.78 -20.61
N VAL A 58 8.62 -21.90 -20.24
CA VAL A 58 8.59 -22.38 -18.85
C VAL A 58 10.01 -22.66 -18.34
N ARG A 59 10.86 -23.32 -19.14
CA ARG A 59 12.27 -23.57 -18.79
C ARG A 59 13.06 -22.28 -18.65
N ALA A 60 12.86 -21.32 -19.55
CA ALA A 60 13.50 -20.00 -19.47
C ALA A 60 13.10 -19.23 -18.20
N LYS A 61 11.79 -19.19 -17.87
CA LYS A 61 11.28 -18.59 -16.63
C LYS A 61 11.87 -19.25 -15.40
N LYS A 62 11.94 -20.59 -15.34
CA LYS A 62 12.58 -21.31 -14.24
C LYS A 62 14.07 -20.97 -14.11
N LYS A 63 14.80 -20.82 -15.23
CA LYS A 63 16.21 -20.40 -15.21
C LYS A 63 16.37 -18.98 -14.67
N GLN A 64 15.52 -18.06 -15.10
CA GLN A 64 15.49 -16.68 -14.59
C GLN A 64 15.17 -16.64 -13.09
N GLU A 65 14.19 -17.41 -12.64
CA GLU A 65 13.82 -17.48 -11.22
C GLU A 65 14.96 -18.04 -10.36
N LYS A 66 15.63 -19.11 -10.82
CA LYS A 66 16.82 -19.66 -10.14
C LYS A 66 17.95 -18.63 -10.07
N ALA A 67 18.21 -17.91 -11.16
CA ALA A 67 19.23 -16.86 -11.19
C ALA A 67 18.88 -15.70 -10.23
N ARG A 68 17.61 -15.28 -10.21
CA ARG A 68 17.13 -14.25 -9.29
C ARG A 68 17.29 -14.67 -7.83
N LYS A 69 16.88 -15.89 -7.49
CA LYS A 69 17.05 -16.48 -6.15
C LYS A 69 18.52 -16.54 -5.72
N ARG A 70 19.43 -16.86 -6.64
CA ARG A 70 20.89 -16.84 -6.36
C ARG A 70 21.38 -15.43 -6.06
N LYS A 71 21.05 -14.46 -6.91
CA LYS A 71 21.40 -13.04 -6.71
C LYS A 71 20.83 -12.49 -5.40
N GLU A 72 19.59 -12.82 -5.06
CA GLU A 72 18.97 -12.43 -3.80
C GLU A 72 19.74 -12.99 -2.58
N LYS A 73 20.18 -14.25 -2.64
CA LYS A 73 21.00 -14.86 -1.58
C LYS A 73 22.38 -14.23 -1.47
N GLU A 74 23.09 -14.08 -2.59
CA GLU A 74 24.42 -13.46 -2.64
C GLU A 74 24.38 -12.03 -2.08
N TYR A 75 23.33 -11.27 -2.44
CA TYR A 75 23.12 -9.92 -1.93
C TYR A 75 22.83 -9.90 -0.43
N ALA A 76 21.99 -10.83 0.07
CA ALA A 76 21.72 -10.95 1.50
C ALA A 76 22.99 -11.29 2.30
N GLU A 77 23.82 -12.21 1.79
CA GLU A 77 25.11 -12.55 2.39
C GLU A 77 26.10 -11.39 2.35
N TYR A 78 26.15 -10.64 1.24
CA TYR A 78 26.94 -9.43 1.12
C TYR A 78 26.54 -8.40 2.19
N ILE A 79 25.24 -8.10 2.32
CA ILE A 79 24.74 -7.17 3.36
C ILE A 79 25.13 -7.67 4.75
N LYS A 80 24.97 -8.96 5.03
CA LYS A 80 25.30 -9.54 6.34
C LYS A 80 26.78 -9.35 6.66
N ARG A 81 27.67 -9.66 5.72
CA ARG A 81 29.12 -9.46 5.85
C ARG A 81 29.47 -7.99 6.03
N ASN A 82 28.87 -7.11 5.24
CA ASN A 82 29.12 -5.67 5.34
C ASN A 82 28.70 -5.10 6.70
N ARG A 83 27.54 -5.51 7.23
CA ARG A 83 27.08 -5.12 8.57
C ARG A 83 27.99 -5.63 9.69
N ALA A 84 28.46 -6.88 9.58
CA ALA A 84 29.41 -7.44 10.55
C ALA A 84 30.72 -6.65 10.54
N ARG A 85 31.28 -6.41 9.34
CA ARG A 85 32.49 -5.60 9.17
C ARG A 85 32.32 -4.17 9.69
N SER A 86 31.16 -3.55 9.47
CA SER A 86 30.93 -2.19 9.97
C SER A 86 30.88 -2.13 11.49
N LEU A 87 30.49 -3.20 12.19
CA LEU A 87 30.58 -3.28 13.65
C LEU A 87 32.02 -3.54 14.11
N GLU A 88 32.76 -4.39 13.39
CA GLU A 88 34.16 -4.72 13.70
C GLU A 88 35.10 -3.52 13.53
N ILE A 89 34.84 -2.61 12.59
CA ILE A 89 35.67 -1.41 12.42
C ILE A 89 35.50 -0.42 13.60
N GLN A 90 34.39 -0.48 14.33
CA GLN A 90 34.06 0.50 15.37
C GLN A 90 34.80 0.24 16.69
N THR A 91 34.94 1.31 17.47
CA THR A 91 35.43 1.28 18.86
C THR A 91 34.46 0.51 19.77
N PRO A 92 34.94 -0.13 20.86
CA PRO A 92 34.11 -0.98 21.73
C PRO A 92 32.88 -0.26 22.31
N GLU A 93 33.01 1.02 22.67
CA GLU A 93 31.90 1.84 23.16
C GLU A 93 30.85 2.16 22.09
N VAL A 94 31.25 2.31 20.83
CA VAL A 94 30.31 2.50 19.73
C VAL A 94 29.60 1.20 19.42
N ARG A 95 30.31 0.05 19.50
CA ARG A 95 29.69 -1.27 19.33
C ARG A 95 28.58 -1.53 20.35
N THR A 96 28.77 -1.16 21.62
CA THR A 96 27.73 -1.35 22.65
C THR A 96 26.50 -0.48 22.38
N ARG A 97 26.70 0.80 22.05
CA ARG A 97 25.62 1.72 21.66
C ARG A 97 24.87 1.22 20.42
N MET A 98 25.57 0.77 19.39
CA MET A 98 24.94 0.19 18.19
C MET A 98 24.09 -1.04 18.52
N LYS A 99 24.58 -1.94 19.38
CA LYS A 99 23.81 -3.11 19.82
C LYS A 99 22.55 -2.72 20.59
N GLN A 100 22.63 -1.71 21.46
CA GLN A 100 21.48 -1.16 22.18
C GLN A 100 20.46 -0.55 21.21
N ASN A 101 20.92 0.30 20.29
CA ASN A 101 20.06 0.92 19.28
C ASN A 101 19.33 -0.10 18.40
N ILE A 102 20.01 -1.19 18.00
CA ILE A 102 19.39 -2.28 17.24
C ILE A 102 18.26 -2.93 18.06
N LYS A 103 18.53 -3.26 19.32
CA LYS A 103 17.52 -3.86 20.21
C LYS A 103 16.31 -2.94 20.39
N GLU A 104 16.53 -1.65 20.61
CA GLU A 104 15.47 -0.66 20.76
C GLU A 104 14.67 -0.46 19.46
N ALA A 105 15.34 -0.45 18.32
CA ALA A 105 14.66 -0.38 17.02
C ALA A 105 13.77 -1.62 16.79
N ASP A 106 14.25 -2.82 17.13
CA ASP A 106 13.48 -4.07 16.98
C ASP A 106 12.27 -4.11 17.93
N THR A 107 12.43 -3.70 19.18
CA THR A 107 11.29 -3.63 20.12
C THR A 107 10.26 -2.59 19.66
N ASN A 108 10.70 -1.42 19.22
CA ASN A 108 9.83 -0.38 18.68
C ASN A 108 9.10 -0.82 17.42
N PHE A 109 9.79 -1.50 16.49
CA PHE A 109 9.19 -2.05 15.29
C PHE A 109 8.10 -3.08 15.63
N ASN A 110 8.40 -4.01 16.55
CA ASN A 110 7.44 -5.02 17.00
C ASN A 110 6.22 -4.40 17.69
N ASN A 111 6.44 -3.38 18.53
CA ASN A 111 5.36 -2.65 19.21
C ASN A 111 4.47 -1.91 18.20
N LYS A 112 5.08 -1.21 17.23
CA LYS A 112 4.37 -0.54 16.14
C LYS A 112 3.57 -1.55 15.31
N ARG A 113 4.16 -2.69 14.95
CA ARG A 113 3.47 -3.77 14.22
C ARG A 113 2.25 -4.27 14.99
N LYS A 114 2.40 -4.56 16.28
CA LYS A 114 1.29 -4.99 17.15
C LYS A 114 0.20 -3.93 17.26
N LYS A 115 0.56 -2.64 17.33
CA LYS A 115 -0.39 -1.52 17.36
C LYS A 115 -1.20 -1.45 16.07
N VAL A 116 -0.53 -1.46 14.92
CA VAL A 116 -1.18 -1.46 13.59
C VAL A 116 -2.10 -2.67 13.44
N GLU A 117 -1.69 -3.85 13.91
CA GLU A 117 -2.51 -5.06 13.87
C GLU A 117 -3.75 -4.97 14.77
N LYS A 118 -3.63 -4.38 15.97
CA LYS A 118 -4.78 -4.14 16.85
C LYS A 118 -5.76 -3.16 16.23
N GLU A 119 -5.26 -2.05 15.69
CA GLU A 119 -6.07 -1.02 15.01
C GLU A 119 -6.76 -1.58 13.76
N SER A 120 -6.04 -2.36 12.95
CA SER A 120 -6.60 -2.98 11.74
C SER A 120 -7.68 -4.01 12.08
N ARG A 121 -7.48 -4.84 13.13
CA ARG A 121 -8.51 -5.77 13.62
C ARG A 121 -9.73 -5.03 14.18
N ALA A 122 -9.54 -3.94 14.92
CA ALA A 122 -10.63 -3.13 15.45
C ALA A 122 -11.44 -2.47 14.32
N ALA A 123 -10.76 -1.89 13.33
CA ALA A 123 -11.38 -1.35 12.13
C ALA A 123 -12.13 -2.44 11.34
N ALA A 124 -11.51 -3.60 11.14
CA ALA A 124 -12.14 -4.72 10.46
C ALA A 124 -13.44 -5.15 11.16
N ARG A 125 -13.49 -5.19 12.51
CA ARG A 125 -14.71 -5.48 13.27
C ARG A 125 -15.77 -4.38 13.12
N LYS A 126 -15.38 -3.10 13.14
CA LYS A 126 -16.31 -1.96 12.98
C LYS A 126 -17.01 -1.95 11.62
N TYR A 127 -16.32 -2.38 10.56
CA TYR A 127 -16.84 -2.40 9.19
C TYR A 127 -17.24 -3.80 8.71
N LYS A 128 -17.29 -4.79 9.61
CA LYS A 128 -17.84 -6.11 9.33
C LYS A 128 -19.37 -6.00 9.37
N LYS A 129 -19.97 -5.66 8.22
CA LYS A 129 -21.39 -5.90 7.95
C LYS A 129 -21.67 -7.39 7.90
#